data_AF-A0A8W8P179-F1
#
_entry.id   AF-A0A8W8P179-F1
#
_cell.length_a   1.000
_cell.length_b   1.000
_cell.length_c   1.000
_cell.angle_alpha   90.00
_cell.angle_beta   90.00
_cell.angle_gamma   90.00
#
_symmetry.space_group_name_H-M   'P 1'
#
loop_
_entity.id
_entity.type
_entity.pdbx_description
1 polymer ?
#
loop_
_entity_poly.entity_id
_entity_poly.type
_entity_poly.pdbx_seq_one_letter_code
_entity_poly.pdbx_strand_id
1 'polypeptide(L)'
;KKYALTCNHIFPSRNQIAYADGSDDGRRKQIGSCVFSRSDMSCDFAAIEMNDTILNECDVIFRRDDGKNINAHIYDETLEKIGFVYKIGATTDVTQGYILSSEFYNKHTAEGNRECIFLVKGTDGNFSEEGDSGSLVFSRPRNIQQNYVDIVGMVYAKNRKAKDDDEVEIYNRTDTESEILHSNQNISTEVKNAHENIQQTPLLSRENDGQRVAENDQNAEDFSFCYRLNTALALFKQDQGPGFDVRFKDDLSSSSSATSLSSGSDVEAV
;
A
#
# COMPACT_ATOMS: atom_id res chain seq x y z
N LYS A 1 -2.25 6.26 23.47
CA LYS A 1 -3.38 6.08 22.52
C LYS A 1 -2.95 5.12 21.43
N LYS A 2 -3.89 4.36 20.85
CA LYS A 2 -3.65 3.51 19.68
C LYS A 2 -4.51 4.05 18.53
N TYR A 3 -3.96 4.00 17.32
CA TYR A 3 -4.65 4.48 16.12
C TYR A 3 -4.70 3.38 15.07
N ALA A 4 -5.80 3.27 14.35
CA ALA A 4 -5.85 2.56 13.09
C ALA A 4 -5.67 3.55 11.94
N LEU A 5 -4.88 3.16 10.94
CA LEU A 5 -4.61 3.96 9.74
C LEU A 5 -5.48 3.42 8.60
N THR A 6 -6.07 4.32 7.81
CA THR A 6 -6.94 3.95 6.69
C THR A 6 -7.06 5.11 5.71
N CYS A 7 -7.84 4.95 4.64
CA CYS A 7 -8.03 5.99 3.61
C CYS A 7 -9.04 7.04 4.03
N ASN A 8 -8.83 8.29 3.59
CA ASN A 8 -9.81 9.35 3.72
C ASN A 8 -11.09 9.04 2.95
N HIS A 9 -11.03 8.46 1.75
CA HIS A 9 -12.27 8.18 1.00
C HIS A 9 -13.22 7.21 1.74
N ILE A 10 -12.70 6.41 2.68
CA ILE A 10 -13.49 5.55 3.57
C ILE A 10 -14.03 6.35 4.76
N PHE A 11 -13.21 7.26 5.31
CA PHE A 11 -13.54 8.11 6.45
C PHE A 11 -13.36 9.60 6.13
N PRO A 12 -14.21 10.21 5.28
CA PRO A 12 -13.98 11.54 4.72
C PRO A 12 -14.05 12.69 5.74
N SER A 13 -14.53 12.43 6.96
CA SER A 13 -14.76 13.46 7.96
C SER A 13 -14.31 13.04 9.36
N ARG A 14 -13.85 14.02 10.15
CA ARG A 14 -13.60 13.81 11.58
C ARG A 14 -14.89 13.44 12.32
N ASN A 15 -14.74 12.75 13.44
CA ASN A 15 -15.79 12.22 14.30
C ASN A 15 -16.67 11.14 13.65
N GLN A 16 -16.40 10.73 12.41
CA GLN A 16 -17.06 9.56 11.82
C GLN A 16 -16.70 8.32 12.63
N ILE A 17 -17.72 7.55 13.01
CA ILE A 17 -17.57 6.38 13.86
C ILE A 17 -17.11 5.18 13.01
N ALA A 18 -16.09 4.49 13.48
CA ALA A 18 -15.58 3.27 12.85
C ALA A 18 -16.17 2.03 13.53
N TYR A 19 -16.53 1.05 12.71
CA TYR A 19 -17.05 -0.24 13.14
C TYR A 19 -16.25 -1.39 12.51
N ALA A 20 -16.14 -2.50 13.24
CA ALA A 20 -15.65 -3.77 12.71
C ALA A 20 -16.68 -4.87 13.00
N ASP A 21 -16.66 -5.94 12.22
CA ASP A 21 -17.51 -7.10 12.49
C ASP A 21 -17.09 -7.76 13.80
N GLY A 22 -18.05 -7.93 14.71
CA GLY A 22 -17.83 -8.63 15.98
C GLY A 22 -17.73 -10.14 15.77
N SER A 23 -16.93 -10.82 16.60
CA SER A 23 -16.69 -12.27 16.48
C SER A 23 -17.89 -13.15 16.83
N ASP A 24 -18.89 -12.63 17.57
CA ASP A 24 -19.77 -13.51 18.36
C ASP A 24 -21.26 -13.45 18.00
N ASP A 25 -21.76 -12.42 17.31
CA ASP A 25 -23.21 -12.26 17.05
C ASP A 25 -23.59 -11.59 15.72
N GLY A 26 -22.61 -11.37 14.83
CA GLY A 26 -22.83 -10.66 13.56
C GLY A 26 -23.17 -9.18 13.74
N ARG A 27 -23.10 -8.62 14.96
CA ARG A 27 -23.24 -7.18 15.19
C ARG A 27 -21.91 -6.50 14.97
N ARG A 28 -22.00 -5.33 14.35
CA ARG A 28 -20.88 -4.42 14.18
C ARG A 28 -20.53 -3.80 15.53
N LYS A 29 -19.27 -3.94 15.96
CA LYS A 29 -18.74 -3.34 17.17
C LYS A 29 -18.10 -2.01 16.84
N GLN A 30 -18.43 -0.96 17.60
CA GLN A 30 -17.74 0.31 17.47
C GLN A 30 -16.30 0.17 17.94
N ILE A 31 -15.35 0.48 17.07
CA ILE A 31 -13.92 0.35 17.33
C ILE A 31 -13.24 1.68 17.63
N GLY A 32 -13.81 2.80 17.18
CA GLY A 32 -13.19 4.11 17.36
C GLY A 32 -13.90 5.23 16.63
N SER A 33 -13.22 6.36 16.53
CA SER A 33 -13.68 7.52 15.76
C SER A 33 -12.54 8.17 14.98
N CYS A 34 -12.85 8.63 13.77
CA CYS A 34 -11.90 9.38 12.94
C CYS A 34 -11.47 10.67 13.61
N VAL A 35 -10.18 10.83 13.89
CA VAL A 35 -9.61 12.04 14.52
C VAL A 35 -8.85 12.91 13.52
N PHE A 36 -8.50 12.34 12.37
CA PHE A 36 -7.81 13.02 11.29
C PHE A 36 -8.26 12.43 9.96
N SER A 37 -8.50 13.29 8.98
CA SER A 37 -8.84 12.88 7.63
C SER A 37 -8.46 13.98 6.64
N ARG A 38 -7.71 13.63 5.60
CA ARG A 38 -7.31 14.54 4.52
C ARG A 38 -7.30 13.80 3.19
N SER A 39 -7.80 14.48 2.16
CA SER A 39 -7.78 14.07 0.74
C SER A 39 -6.93 15.01 -0.13
N ASP A 40 -6.45 16.12 0.43
CA ASP A 40 -5.64 17.08 -0.30
C ASP A 40 -4.17 16.66 -0.34
N MET A 41 -3.39 17.35 -1.16
CA MET A 41 -1.97 17.05 -1.37
C MET A 41 -1.69 15.63 -1.92
N SER A 42 -2.67 14.99 -2.58
CA SER A 42 -2.56 13.59 -3.03
C SER A 42 -2.34 12.60 -1.86
N CYS A 43 -2.74 12.99 -0.66
CA CYS A 43 -2.76 12.16 0.52
C CYS A 43 -4.20 11.70 0.74
N ASP A 44 -4.45 10.39 0.66
CA ASP A 44 -5.75 9.80 0.94
C ASP A 44 -5.67 9.04 2.26
N PHE A 45 -5.69 9.79 3.36
CA PHE A 45 -5.35 9.26 4.68
C PHE A 45 -6.32 9.73 5.75
N ALA A 46 -6.70 8.79 6.61
CA ALA A 46 -7.42 9.00 7.83
C ALA A 46 -6.78 8.20 8.99
N ALA A 47 -6.89 8.77 10.19
CA ALA A 47 -6.50 8.10 11.43
C ALA A 47 -7.72 7.97 12.35
N ILE A 48 -7.96 6.75 12.81
CA ILE A 48 -9.04 6.40 13.73
C ILE A 48 -8.43 6.24 15.11
N GLU A 49 -8.85 7.04 16.09
CA GLU A 49 -8.51 6.79 17.49
C GLU A 49 -9.32 5.61 18.00
N MET A 50 -8.61 4.59 18.48
CA MET A 50 -9.22 3.33 18.90
C MET A 50 -9.74 3.43 20.34
N ASN A 51 -10.95 2.92 20.56
CA ASN A 51 -11.57 2.89 21.89
C ASN A 51 -10.78 1.99 22.85
N ASP A 52 -10.57 2.44 24.09
CA ASP A 52 -9.85 1.65 25.10
C ASP A 52 -10.44 0.24 25.32
N THR A 53 -11.76 0.11 25.16
CA THR A 53 -12.51 -1.15 25.34
C THR A 53 -12.16 -2.24 24.34
N ILE A 54 -11.57 -1.90 23.18
CA ILE A 54 -11.22 -2.88 22.14
C ILE A 54 -9.71 -3.12 22.04
N LEU A 55 -8.88 -2.36 22.76
CA LEU A 55 -7.43 -2.39 22.57
C LEU A 55 -6.77 -3.72 22.91
N ASN A 56 -7.45 -4.56 23.70
CA ASN A 56 -7.03 -5.90 24.08
C ASN A 56 -7.43 -6.96 23.03
N GLU A 57 -8.36 -6.61 22.13
CA GLU A 57 -8.79 -7.47 21.01
C GLU A 57 -8.03 -7.13 19.72
N CYS A 58 -7.43 -5.93 19.64
CA CYS A 58 -6.58 -5.56 18.52
C CYS A 58 -5.23 -6.28 18.57
N ASP A 59 -4.94 -7.02 17.49
CA ASP A 59 -3.57 -7.35 17.15
C ASP A 59 -2.86 -6.07 16.69
N VAL A 60 -1.91 -5.61 17.52
CA VAL A 60 -1.12 -4.41 17.27
C VAL A 60 0.29 -4.72 16.78
N ILE A 61 0.64 -6.01 16.67
CA ILE A 61 1.93 -6.44 16.17
C ILE A 61 1.80 -6.57 14.64
N PHE A 62 2.79 -6.04 13.92
CA PHE A 62 2.74 -6.12 12.47
C PHE A 62 3.00 -7.57 12.02
N ARG A 63 2.15 -8.07 11.12
CA ARG A 63 2.29 -9.40 10.52
C ARG A 63 2.74 -9.27 9.07
N ARG A 64 3.76 -10.04 8.73
CA ARG A 64 4.27 -10.17 7.36
C ARG A 64 3.32 -10.97 6.48
N ASP A 65 3.67 -10.99 5.20
CA ASP A 65 3.05 -11.81 4.16
C ASP A 65 3.08 -13.32 4.47
N ASP A 66 4.03 -13.80 5.28
CA ASP A 66 4.07 -15.20 5.77
C ASP A 66 3.39 -15.40 7.14
N GLY A 67 2.62 -14.42 7.60
CA GLY A 67 1.90 -14.43 8.87
C GLY A 67 2.77 -14.26 10.11
N LYS A 68 4.10 -14.13 9.95
CA LYS A 68 5.01 -13.96 11.10
C LYS A 68 4.98 -12.54 11.62
N ASN A 69 5.01 -12.43 12.94
CA ASN A 69 5.18 -11.18 13.66
C ASN A 69 6.57 -10.58 13.36
N ILE A 70 6.61 -9.28 13.08
CA ILE A 70 7.85 -8.53 12.88
C ILE A 70 7.68 -7.08 13.33
N ASN A 71 8.79 -6.40 13.65
CA ASN A 71 8.76 -4.95 13.85
C ASN A 71 8.55 -4.23 12.51
N ALA A 72 7.94 -3.06 12.54
CA ALA A 72 7.63 -2.27 11.36
C ALA A 72 8.26 -0.88 11.46
N HIS A 73 9.00 -0.50 10.43
CA HIS A 73 9.67 0.79 10.34
C HIS A 73 9.07 1.60 9.19
N ILE A 74 8.90 2.91 9.37
CA ILE A 74 8.42 3.78 8.29
C ILE A 74 9.57 4.06 7.33
N TYR A 75 9.39 3.72 6.07
CA TYR A 75 10.39 4.00 5.04
C TYR A 75 10.30 5.45 4.54
N ASP A 76 11.37 6.21 4.76
CA ASP A 76 11.48 7.62 4.41
C ASP A 76 12.53 7.91 3.32
N GLU A 77 13.24 6.88 2.83
CA GLU A 77 14.22 7.01 1.74
C GLU A 77 13.58 6.95 0.33
N THR A 78 14.41 6.99 -0.71
CA THR A 78 13.99 6.85 -2.12
C THR A 78 13.51 5.44 -2.44
N LEU A 79 12.52 5.31 -3.33
CA LEU A 79 11.94 4.01 -3.69
C LEU A 79 12.81 3.19 -4.65
N GLU A 80 13.85 3.78 -5.25
CA GLU A 80 14.74 3.12 -6.22
C GLU A 80 15.40 1.84 -5.69
N LYS A 81 15.58 1.75 -4.36
CA LYS A 81 16.24 0.62 -3.68
C LYS A 81 15.24 -0.34 -3.04
N ILE A 82 13.95 -0.18 -3.33
CA ILE A 82 12.93 -1.13 -2.89
C ILE A 82 12.77 -2.18 -3.99
N GLY A 83 12.93 -3.45 -3.61
CA GLY A 83 12.65 -4.57 -4.49
C GLY A 83 11.14 -4.85 -4.55
N PHE A 84 10.75 -6.08 -4.21
CA PHE A 84 9.34 -6.43 -4.11
C PHE A 84 8.68 -5.78 -2.90
N VAL A 85 7.45 -5.33 -3.12
CA VAL A 85 6.52 -4.89 -2.09
C VAL A 85 5.38 -5.87 -1.95
N TYR A 86 4.80 -5.89 -0.77
CA TYR A 86 3.71 -6.76 -0.36
C TYR A 86 2.63 -5.90 0.29
N LYS A 87 1.39 -6.38 0.25
CA LYS A 87 0.29 -5.84 1.05
C LYS A 87 -0.62 -6.98 1.50
N ILE A 88 -1.30 -6.78 2.62
CA ILE A 88 -2.34 -7.68 3.12
C ILE A 88 -3.65 -6.88 3.10
N GLY A 89 -4.54 -7.23 2.18
CA GLY A 89 -5.79 -6.51 1.96
C GLY A 89 -7.02 -7.33 2.30
N ALA A 90 -8.12 -6.65 2.59
CA ALA A 90 -9.37 -7.32 2.98
C ALA A 90 -9.98 -8.15 1.85
N THR A 91 -9.69 -7.81 0.59
CA THR A 91 -10.29 -8.45 -0.59
C THR A 91 -9.36 -9.46 -1.23
N THR A 92 -8.09 -9.10 -1.41
CA THR A 92 -7.12 -9.94 -2.13
C THR A 92 -6.13 -10.64 -1.20
N ASP A 93 -6.27 -10.51 0.12
CA ASP A 93 -5.34 -11.04 1.11
C ASP A 93 -3.90 -10.59 0.79
N VAL A 94 -2.93 -11.50 0.89
CA VAL A 94 -1.52 -11.26 0.56
C VAL A 94 -1.33 -11.18 -0.95
N THR A 95 -0.83 -10.03 -1.43
CA THR A 95 -0.33 -9.89 -2.81
C THR A 95 1.09 -9.33 -2.83
N GLN A 96 1.79 -9.59 -3.93
CA GLN A 96 3.15 -9.14 -4.19
C GLN A 96 3.20 -8.31 -5.47
N GLY A 97 4.04 -7.28 -5.48
CA GLY A 97 4.25 -6.41 -6.62
C GLY A 97 5.64 -5.78 -6.64
N TYR A 98 5.92 -5.05 -7.71
CA TYR A 98 7.11 -4.20 -7.84
C TYR A 98 6.69 -2.76 -8.13
N ILE A 99 7.51 -1.82 -7.69
CA ILE A 99 7.26 -0.39 -7.91
C ILE A 99 7.57 -0.09 -9.38
N LEU A 100 6.53 0.30 -10.13
CA LEU A 100 6.63 0.65 -11.54
C LEU A 100 7.12 2.10 -11.71
N SER A 101 6.65 2.99 -10.83
CA SER A 101 7.06 4.39 -10.79
C SER A 101 7.16 4.84 -9.34
N SER A 102 8.31 5.39 -8.96
CA SER A 102 8.55 5.94 -7.62
C SER A 102 7.82 7.25 -7.36
N GLU A 103 7.41 7.92 -8.43
CA GLU A 103 6.68 9.18 -8.41
C GLU A 103 5.58 9.12 -9.47
N PHE A 104 4.39 9.59 -9.12
CA PHE A 104 3.31 9.73 -10.08
C PHE A 104 2.71 11.12 -9.97
N TYR A 105 2.70 11.82 -11.10
CA TYR A 105 2.19 13.17 -11.20
C TYR A 105 0.78 13.17 -11.77
N ASN A 106 -0.20 13.62 -10.97
CA ASN A 106 -1.48 14.05 -11.49
C ASN A 106 -1.46 15.57 -11.63
N LYS A 107 -1.79 16.12 -12.82
CA LYS A 107 -1.81 17.57 -13.07
C LYS A 107 -2.71 18.36 -12.12
N HIS A 108 -3.68 17.71 -11.50
CA HIS A 108 -4.60 18.29 -10.51
C HIS A 108 -4.08 18.24 -9.06
N THR A 109 -2.96 17.55 -8.82
CA THR A 109 -2.28 17.58 -7.52
C THR A 109 -1.33 18.78 -7.53
N ALA A 110 -1.58 19.71 -6.61
CA ALA A 110 -0.86 20.99 -6.54
C ALA A 110 0.67 20.83 -6.66
N GLU A 111 1.31 21.81 -7.30
CA GLU A 111 2.78 21.92 -7.39
C GLU A 111 3.39 21.73 -5.99
N GLY A 112 4.02 20.56 -5.75
CA GLY A 112 4.57 20.19 -4.44
C GLY A 112 4.36 18.74 -4.03
N ASN A 113 3.47 17.98 -4.67
CA ASN A 113 3.10 16.63 -4.21
C ASN A 113 3.66 15.48 -5.08
N ARG A 114 4.68 15.74 -5.90
CA ARG A 114 5.24 14.77 -6.86
C ARG A 114 5.69 13.46 -6.22
N GLU A 115 6.17 13.54 -4.98
CA GLU A 115 6.73 12.40 -4.24
C GLU A 115 5.68 11.65 -3.39
N CYS A 116 4.39 12.02 -3.46
CA CYS A 116 3.38 11.45 -2.58
C CYS A 116 2.79 10.15 -3.09
N ILE A 117 2.76 9.90 -4.40
CA ILE A 117 2.14 8.72 -5.02
C ILE A 117 3.20 7.89 -5.74
N PHE A 118 3.13 6.58 -5.60
CA PHE A 118 3.89 5.60 -6.37
C PHE A 118 2.96 4.52 -6.93
N LEU A 119 3.38 3.93 -8.05
CA LEU A 119 2.62 2.90 -8.75
C LEU A 119 3.22 1.53 -8.47
N VAL A 120 2.35 0.55 -8.22
CA VAL A 120 2.74 -0.85 -8.01
C VAL A 120 2.05 -1.73 -9.04
N LYS A 121 2.84 -2.56 -9.73
CA LYS A 121 2.33 -3.62 -10.61
C LYS A 121 2.46 -4.97 -9.90
N GLY A 122 1.38 -5.75 -9.90
CA GLY A 122 1.37 -7.07 -9.27
C GLY A 122 2.21 -8.07 -10.06
N THR A 123 2.81 -9.04 -9.35
CA THR A 123 3.62 -10.10 -9.99
C THR A 123 2.78 -11.27 -10.47
N ASP A 124 1.64 -11.52 -9.85
CA ASP A 124 0.70 -12.59 -10.18
C ASP A 124 -0.72 -12.03 -10.20
N GLY A 125 -1.05 -11.32 -11.29
CA GLY A 125 -2.28 -10.56 -11.41
C GLY A 125 -2.23 -9.20 -10.69
N ASN A 126 -3.37 -8.77 -10.16
CA ASN A 126 -3.54 -7.42 -9.64
C ASN A 126 -2.91 -7.28 -8.26
N PHE A 127 -2.20 -6.18 -8.04
CA PHE A 127 -1.63 -5.90 -6.73
C PHE A 127 -2.73 -5.56 -5.70
N SER A 128 -3.81 -4.89 -6.10
CA SER A 128 -4.96 -4.62 -5.24
C SER A 128 -6.27 -4.61 -6.01
N GLU A 129 -7.38 -4.80 -5.29
CA GLU A 129 -8.75 -4.66 -5.80
C GLU A 129 -9.58 -3.70 -4.93
N GLU A 130 -10.80 -3.43 -5.39
CA GLU A 130 -11.81 -2.72 -4.60
C GLU A 130 -12.00 -3.42 -3.25
N GLY A 131 -11.87 -2.66 -2.15
CA GLY A 131 -11.89 -3.18 -0.78
C GLY A 131 -10.51 -3.36 -0.14
N ASP A 132 -9.41 -3.25 -0.89
CA ASP A 132 -8.05 -3.24 -0.31
C ASP A 132 -7.56 -1.84 0.11
N SER A 133 -8.33 -0.79 -0.15
CA SER A 133 -8.02 0.57 0.29
C SER A 133 -7.74 0.62 1.80
N GLY A 134 -6.63 1.26 2.19
CA GLY A 134 -6.18 1.26 3.58
C GLY A 134 -5.15 0.18 3.93
N SER A 135 -4.88 -0.76 3.02
CA SER A 135 -3.86 -1.78 3.24
C SER A 135 -2.46 -1.19 3.21
N LEU A 136 -1.67 -1.48 4.23
CA LEU A 136 -0.27 -1.08 4.29
C LEU A 136 0.55 -1.84 3.25
N VAL A 137 1.41 -1.10 2.54
CA VAL A 137 2.38 -1.61 1.58
C VAL A 137 3.74 -1.65 2.25
N PHE A 138 4.39 -2.81 2.24
CA PHE A 138 5.65 -3.03 2.94
C PHE A 138 6.65 -3.84 2.11
N SER A 139 7.93 -3.73 2.42
CA SER A 139 8.99 -4.55 1.84
C SER A 139 9.66 -5.42 2.91
N ARG A 140 10.07 -6.62 2.50
CA ARG A 140 10.79 -7.56 3.37
C ARG A 140 12.19 -7.05 3.72
N PRO A 141 12.78 -7.50 4.84
CA PRO A 141 14.16 -7.21 5.18
C PRO A 141 15.13 -7.41 4.01
N ARG A 142 15.94 -6.39 3.71
CA ARG A 142 16.87 -6.40 2.56
C ARG A 142 18.20 -7.07 2.89
N ASN A 143 18.51 -7.22 4.17
CA ASN A 143 19.73 -7.86 4.65
C ASN A 143 19.43 -8.70 5.91
N ILE A 144 20.36 -9.61 6.24
CA ILE A 144 20.20 -10.58 7.34
C ILE A 144 20.13 -9.89 8.72
N GLN A 145 20.68 -8.68 8.84
CA GLN A 145 20.69 -7.94 10.11
C GLN A 145 19.39 -7.16 10.35
N GLN A 146 18.62 -6.90 9.29
CA GLN A 146 17.36 -6.19 9.38
C GLN A 146 16.28 -7.10 9.98
N ASN A 147 15.84 -6.76 11.19
CA ASN A 147 14.82 -7.48 11.96
C ASN A 147 13.44 -6.79 11.92
N TYR A 148 13.22 -5.92 10.95
CA TYR A 148 11.98 -5.17 10.73
C TYR A 148 11.60 -5.16 9.24
N VAL A 149 10.31 -4.99 8.93
CA VAL A 149 9.88 -4.61 7.57
C VAL A 149 9.86 -3.10 7.41
N ASP A 150 10.08 -2.65 6.18
CA ASP A 150 9.92 -1.26 5.79
C ASP A 150 8.49 -1.04 5.28
N ILE A 151 7.69 -0.24 5.99
CA ILE A 151 6.37 0.22 5.56
C ILE A 151 6.54 1.41 4.65
N VAL A 152 6.19 1.23 3.38
CA VAL A 152 6.44 2.17 2.29
C VAL A 152 5.28 3.13 2.11
N GLY A 153 4.06 2.59 2.15
CA GLY A 153 2.88 3.31 1.72
C GLY A 153 1.59 2.62 2.12
N MET A 154 0.51 3.09 1.53
CA MET A 154 -0.82 2.50 1.69
C MET A 154 -1.54 2.52 0.35
N VAL A 155 -2.27 1.44 0.06
CA VAL A 155 -3.11 1.33 -1.13
C VAL A 155 -4.29 2.29 -1.00
N TYR A 156 -4.57 3.08 -2.05
CA TYR A 156 -5.74 3.96 -2.07
C TYR A 156 -6.66 3.75 -3.28
N ALA A 157 -6.12 3.34 -4.43
CA ALA A 157 -6.93 3.09 -5.62
C ALA A 157 -6.29 2.05 -6.55
N LYS A 158 -7.11 1.49 -7.43
CA LYS A 158 -6.70 0.68 -8.57
C LYS A 158 -7.08 1.41 -9.86
N ASN A 159 -6.23 1.41 -10.88
CA ASN A 159 -6.66 1.88 -12.19
C ASN A 159 -7.63 0.87 -12.84
N ARG A 160 -8.67 1.36 -13.53
CA ARG A 160 -9.47 0.55 -14.45
C ARG A 160 -9.43 1.21 -15.83
N LYS A 161 -8.81 0.52 -16.79
CA LYS A 161 -8.81 0.78 -18.24
C LYS A 161 -8.63 2.25 -18.65
N ALA A 162 -7.45 2.59 -19.16
CA ALA A 162 -7.40 3.61 -20.21
C ALA A 162 -8.25 3.09 -21.37
N LYS A 163 -9.44 3.66 -21.59
CA LYS A 163 -10.07 3.52 -22.91
C LYS A 163 -9.20 4.34 -23.86
N ASP A 164 -8.97 3.81 -25.05
CA ASP A 164 -8.21 4.46 -26.12
C ASP A 164 -8.67 5.90 -26.35
N ASP A 165 -8.03 6.83 -25.66
CA ASP A 165 -7.86 8.27 -25.90
C ASP A 165 -7.30 8.87 -24.59
N ASP A 166 -6.00 8.61 -24.32
CA ASP A 166 -5.08 9.39 -23.46
C ASP A 166 -5.53 9.91 -22.06
N GLU A 167 -6.64 9.41 -21.50
CA GLU A 167 -7.19 9.85 -20.21
C GLU A 167 -7.20 8.72 -19.17
N VAL A 168 -6.44 8.90 -18.08
CA VAL A 168 -6.55 8.02 -16.90
C VAL A 168 -7.69 8.55 -16.02
N GLU A 169 -8.84 7.89 -16.11
CA GLU A 169 -10.01 8.19 -15.27
C GLU A 169 -9.81 7.58 -13.87
N ILE A 170 -9.40 8.40 -12.89
CA ILE A 170 -9.34 7.99 -11.48
C ILE A 170 -10.73 8.16 -10.87
N TYR A 171 -11.42 7.04 -10.64
CA TYR A 171 -12.72 7.04 -9.98
C TYR A 171 -12.58 7.00 -8.45
N ASN A 172 -12.73 8.16 -7.79
CA ASN A 172 -13.00 8.21 -6.35
C ASN A 172 -14.51 8.20 -6.15
N ARG A 173 -15.09 7.04 -5.83
CA ARG A 173 -16.53 6.92 -5.61
C ARG A 173 -16.86 7.29 -4.17
N THR A 174 -17.14 8.57 -3.90
CA THR A 174 -17.91 8.97 -2.71
C THR A 174 -19.40 8.70 -2.97
N ASP A 175 -20.14 8.17 -1.99
CA ASP A 175 -21.58 7.86 -2.10
C ASP A 175 -22.50 9.10 -2.26
N THR A 176 -21.93 10.26 -2.56
CA THR A 176 -22.61 11.48 -2.95
C THR A 176 -21.84 12.10 -4.11
N GLU A 177 -22.50 12.17 -5.27
CA GLU A 177 -22.14 12.85 -6.53
C GLU A 177 -20.71 12.59 -7.08
N SER A 178 -20.65 11.99 -8.26
CA SER A 178 -19.44 11.66 -8.99
C SER A 178 -18.63 12.90 -9.38
N GLU A 179 -17.51 13.16 -8.71
CA GLU A 179 -16.46 14.05 -9.22
C GLU A 179 -15.49 13.23 -10.09
N ILE A 180 -15.61 13.37 -11.41
CA ILE A 180 -14.71 12.71 -12.37
C ILE A 180 -13.44 13.56 -12.49
N LEU A 181 -12.32 13.08 -11.95
CA LEU A 181 -11.00 13.68 -12.15
C LEU A 181 -10.41 13.19 -13.48
N HIS A 182 -10.55 14.00 -14.53
CA HIS A 182 -9.94 13.75 -15.84
C HIS A 182 -8.47 14.18 -15.80
N SER A 183 -7.51 13.25 -15.90
CA SER A 183 -6.08 13.58 -15.95
C SER A 183 -5.53 13.41 -17.37
N ASN A 184 -5.22 14.53 -18.04
CA ASN A 184 -4.56 14.53 -19.34
C ASN A 184 -3.07 14.19 -19.17
N GLN A 185 -2.64 12.96 -19.46
CA GLN A 185 -1.24 12.55 -19.34
C GLN A 185 -0.59 12.26 -20.69
N ASN A 186 0.45 13.04 -21.01
CA ASN A 186 1.52 12.56 -21.88
C ASN A 186 2.27 11.49 -21.09
N ILE A 187 2.00 10.23 -21.38
CA ILE A 187 2.80 9.10 -20.90
C ILE A 187 4.21 9.31 -21.46
N SER A 188 5.13 9.74 -20.59
CA SER A 188 6.56 9.85 -20.92
C SER A 188 7.06 8.51 -21.44
N THR A 189 7.84 8.57 -22.51
CA THR A 189 8.41 7.52 -23.35
C THR A 189 9.23 6.42 -22.64
N GLU A 190 9.19 6.30 -21.32
CA GLU A 190 9.97 5.34 -20.54
C GLU A 190 9.34 3.95 -20.44
N VAL A 191 8.02 3.82 -20.67
CA VAL A 191 7.34 2.50 -20.67
C VAL A 191 7.68 1.67 -21.92
N LYS A 192 8.14 2.29 -23.02
CA LYS A 192 8.47 1.58 -24.27
C LYS A 192 9.89 0.98 -24.30
N ASN A 193 10.82 1.45 -23.47
CA ASN A 193 12.23 1.03 -23.54
C ASN A 193 12.58 -0.18 -22.66
N ALA A 194 11.66 -0.68 -21.85
CA ALA A 194 11.91 -1.88 -21.02
C ALA A 194 11.85 -3.21 -21.82
N HIS A 195 11.52 -3.17 -23.11
CA HIS A 195 11.21 -4.37 -23.91
C HIS A 195 12.17 -4.70 -25.07
N GLU A 196 13.35 -4.07 -25.18
CA GLU A 196 14.30 -4.35 -26.27
C GLU A 196 15.60 -5.08 -25.85
N ASN A 197 15.52 -6.04 -24.93
CA ASN A 197 16.71 -6.87 -24.65
C ASN A 197 16.41 -8.35 -24.37
N ILE A 198 15.71 -9.00 -25.30
CA ILE A 198 15.78 -10.47 -25.46
C ILE A 198 15.96 -10.78 -26.96
N GLN A 199 16.94 -11.63 -27.23
CA GLN A 199 17.66 -11.81 -28.48
C GLN A 199 16.84 -12.40 -29.66
N GLN A 200 17.29 -12.03 -30.86
CA GLN A 200 16.85 -12.39 -32.21
C GLN A 200 16.94 -13.90 -32.55
N THR A 201 16.07 -14.38 -33.47
CA THR A 201 16.32 -15.15 -34.74
C THR A 201 15.04 -15.92 -35.22
N PRO A 202 14.87 -16.33 -36.51
CA PRO A 202 14.07 -15.57 -37.48
C PRO A 202 12.91 -16.33 -38.19
N LEU A 203 11.96 -15.52 -38.71
CA LEU A 203 11.10 -15.64 -39.91
C LEU A 203 10.74 -17.03 -40.48
N LEU A 204 9.42 -17.25 -40.69
CA LEU A 204 8.88 -17.72 -41.97
C LEU A 204 7.46 -17.17 -42.19
N SER A 205 7.31 -16.43 -43.28
CA SER A 205 6.10 -15.78 -43.78
C SER A 205 5.16 -16.78 -44.47
N ARG A 206 3.85 -16.57 -44.30
CA ARG A 206 2.85 -16.92 -45.33
C ARG A 206 1.51 -16.21 -45.11
N GLU A 207 1.14 -15.40 -46.09
CA GLU A 207 -0.17 -14.76 -46.25
C GLU A 207 -1.22 -15.80 -46.71
N ASN A 208 -2.40 -15.81 -46.08
CA ASN A 208 -3.68 -15.41 -46.70
C ASN A 208 -4.93 -15.87 -45.91
N ASP A 209 -5.90 -14.96 -45.95
CA ASP A 209 -7.35 -15.13 -45.91
C ASP A 209 -8.08 -15.63 -44.65
N GLY A 210 -8.86 -14.70 -44.09
CA GLY A 210 -10.27 -14.97 -43.82
C GLY A 210 -10.63 -15.41 -42.42
N GLN A 211 -10.36 -14.60 -41.40
CA GLN A 211 -10.97 -14.82 -40.09
C GLN A 211 -11.12 -13.51 -39.30
N ARG A 212 -12.37 -13.04 -39.16
CA ARG A 212 -12.74 -12.07 -38.12
C ARG A 212 -12.64 -12.79 -36.77
N VAL A 213 -11.42 -12.87 -36.24
CA VAL A 213 -11.18 -13.16 -34.83
C VAL A 213 -11.25 -11.82 -34.13
N ALA A 214 -12.15 -11.70 -33.14
CA ALA A 214 -12.15 -10.56 -32.24
C ALA A 214 -10.75 -10.52 -31.59
N GLU A 215 -9.95 -9.54 -31.97
CA GLU A 215 -8.65 -9.31 -31.35
C GLU A 215 -8.89 -9.02 -29.88
N ASN A 216 -8.35 -9.92 -29.07
CA ASN A 216 -8.45 -9.96 -27.64
C ASN A 216 -7.57 -8.83 -27.10
N ASP A 217 -8.18 -7.68 -26.86
CA ASP A 217 -7.53 -6.46 -26.40
C ASP A 217 -7.19 -6.57 -24.90
N GLN A 218 -6.22 -7.43 -24.59
CA GLN A 218 -5.85 -7.87 -23.23
C GLN A 218 -4.64 -7.13 -22.63
N ASN A 219 -4.30 -5.92 -23.10
CA ASN A 219 -3.06 -5.26 -22.67
C ASN A 219 -3.24 -3.86 -22.05
N ALA A 220 -4.37 -3.62 -21.38
CA ALA A 220 -4.41 -2.55 -20.38
C ALA A 220 -3.66 -3.03 -19.13
N GLU A 221 -2.48 -2.47 -18.86
CA GLU A 221 -1.72 -2.84 -17.66
C GLU A 221 -2.46 -2.38 -16.39
N ASP A 222 -2.96 -3.34 -15.61
CA ASP A 222 -3.57 -3.07 -14.30
C ASP A 222 -2.46 -2.73 -13.27
N PHE A 223 -2.47 -1.51 -12.77
CA PHE A 223 -1.58 -1.06 -11.68
C PHE A 223 -2.36 -0.44 -10.53
N SER A 224 -1.77 -0.52 -9.34
CA SER A 224 -2.33 0.00 -8.10
C SER A 224 -1.64 1.32 -7.73
N PHE A 225 -2.46 2.28 -7.31
CA PHE A 225 -1.99 3.53 -6.77
C PHE A 225 -1.80 3.43 -5.27
N CYS A 226 -0.60 3.79 -4.83
CA CYS A 226 -0.24 3.83 -3.42
C CYS A 226 0.28 5.22 -3.09
N TYR A 227 0.02 5.72 -1.89
CA TYR A 227 0.66 6.93 -1.42
C TYR A 227 1.72 6.64 -0.35
N ARG A 228 2.73 7.50 -0.26
CA ARG A 228 3.84 7.42 0.69
C ARG A 228 3.36 7.67 2.12
N LEU A 229 3.59 6.70 3.01
CA LEU A 229 3.04 6.77 4.36
C LEU A 229 3.77 7.78 5.24
N ASN A 230 5.08 8.00 5.03
CA ASN A 230 5.86 8.98 5.79
C ASN A 230 5.26 10.39 5.68
N THR A 231 4.86 10.81 4.48
CA THR A 231 4.23 12.12 4.24
C THR A 231 2.89 12.25 4.97
N ALA A 232 2.02 11.24 4.84
CA ALA A 232 0.73 11.22 5.52
C ALA A 232 0.86 11.32 7.05
N LEU A 233 1.81 10.57 7.62
CA LEU A 233 2.08 10.61 9.05
C LEU A 233 2.67 11.95 9.50
N ALA A 234 3.51 12.61 8.70
CA ALA A 234 4.01 13.94 9.01
C ALA A 234 2.88 14.96 9.12
N LEU A 235 1.93 14.93 8.18
CA LEU A 235 0.74 15.79 8.21
C LEU A 235 -0.14 15.50 9.42
N PHE A 236 -0.33 14.23 9.77
CA PHE A 236 -1.06 13.85 10.97
C PHE A 236 -0.37 14.36 12.24
N LYS A 237 0.95 14.17 12.37
CA LYS A 237 1.72 14.68 13.52
C LYS A 237 1.59 16.19 13.66
N GLN A 238 1.70 16.92 12.55
CA GLN A 238 1.53 18.38 12.52
C GLN A 238 0.14 18.81 13.02
N ASP A 239 -0.91 18.11 12.60
CA ASP A 239 -2.30 18.40 12.99
C ASP A 239 -2.55 18.20 14.48
N GLN A 240 -1.90 17.20 15.09
CA GLN A 240 -2.04 16.91 16.52
C GLN A 240 -1.29 17.92 17.41
N GLY A 241 -0.39 18.73 16.83
CA GLY A 241 0.32 19.79 17.52
C GLY A 241 1.72 19.41 18.01
N PRO A 242 2.43 20.37 18.61
CA PRO A 242 3.84 20.21 18.99
C PRO A 242 4.01 19.14 20.07
N GLY A 243 5.00 18.28 19.90
CA GLY A 243 5.32 17.19 20.83
C GLY A 243 4.51 15.92 20.63
N PHE A 244 3.61 15.88 19.65
CA PHE A 244 2.97 14.64 19.22
C PHE A 244 3.90 13.82 18.34
N ASP A 245 4.06 12.54 18.67
CA ASP A 245 4.78 11.57 17.87
C ASP A 245 3.97 10.28 17.72
N VAL A 246 4.14 9.62 16.57
CA VAL A 246 3.50 8.34 16.26
C VAL A 246 4.50 7.40 15.63
N ARG A 247 4.45 6.14 16.07
CA ARG A 247 5.30 5.05 15.62
C ARG A 247 4.53 3.73 15.67
N PHE A 248 4.99 2.76 14.88
CA PHE A 248 4.58 1.38 15.06
C PHE A 248 5.12 0.83 16.38
N LYS A 249 4.49 -0.23 16.88
CA LYS A 249 4.91 -0.86 18.13
C LYS A 249 6.17 -1.70 17.87
N ASP A 250 7.23 -1.43 18.60
CA ASP A 250 8.48 -2.21 18.60
C ASP A 250 8.55 -3.03 19.89
N ASP A 251 7.97 -4.22 19.89
CA ASP A 251 7.93 -5.11 21.06
C ASP A 251 8.61 -6.46 20.84
N LEU A 252 9.05 -6.76 19.61
CA LEU A 252 9.90 -7.91 19.37
C LEU A 252 11.32 -7.53 19.74
N SER A 253 11.78 -8.06 20.88
CA SER A 253 13.17 -7.97 21.29
C SER A 253 14.06 -8.39 20.12
N SER A 254 15.00 -7.52 19.74
CA SER A 254 16.16 -7.96 18.98
C SER A 254 16.78 -9.09 19.78
N SER A 255 16.68 -10.33 19.30
CA SER A 255 17.46 -11.42 19.87
C SER A 255 18.92 -11.06 19.59
N SER A 256 19.53 -10.32 20.50
CA SER A 256 20.96 -10.23 20.59
C SER A 256 21.42 -11.66 20.79
N SER A 257 22.05 -12.22 19.76
CA SER A 257 22.84 -13.44 19.87
C SER A 257 23.92 -13.17 20.91
N ALA A 258 23.61 -13.43 22.18
CA ALA A 258 24.60 -13.53 23.22
C ALA A 258 25.35 -14.84 22.98
N THR A 259 26.32 -14.81 22.06
CA THR A 259 27.41 -15.78 22.08
C THR A 259 28.30 -15.46 23.28
N SER A 260 27.83 -15.78 24.48
CA SER A 260 28.72 -16.04 25.61
C SER A 260 29.22 -17.46 25.46
N LEU A 261 30.37 -17.62 24.81
CA LEU A 261 31.21 -18.80 25.01
C LEU A 261 31.68 -18.76 26.47
N SER A 262 30.95 -19.45 27.34
CA SER A 262 31.40 -19.80 28.67
C SER A 262 31.17 -21.29 28.85
N SER A 263 32.26 -22.03 28.77
CA SER A 263 32.40 -23.42 29.21
C SER A 263 31.81 -23.60 30.62
N GLY A 264 30.92 -24.57 30.79
CA GLY A 264 30.46 -24.99 32.10
C GLY A 264 29.30 -25.96 31.98
N SER A 265 29.58 -27.22 32.29
CA SER A 265 28.62 -28.30 32.47
C SER A 265 27.52 -27.94 33.46
N ASP A 266 26.27 -28.36 33.20
CA ASP A 266 25.52 -29.30 34.06
C ASP A 266 24.00 -29.33 33.75
N VAL A 267 23.53 -30.54 33.44
CA VAL A 267 22.31 -31.30 33.84
C VAL A 267 20.92 -30.64 33.90
N GLU A 268 19.95 -31.40 33.34
CA GLU A 268 18.48 -31.25 33.22
C GLU A 268 17.66 -30.81 34.46
N ALA A 269 16.45 -30.29 34.22
CA ALA A 269 15.20 -30.84 34.77
C ALA A 269 13.94 -30.38 33.99
N VAL A 270 13.16 -31.37 33.53
CA VAL A 270 11.74 -31.44 33.07
C VAL A 270 11.12 -30.22 32.37
#